data_AF-A0A945JU55-F1
#
_entry.id   AF-A0A945JU55-F1
#
_cell.length_a   1.000
_cell.length_b   1.000
_cell.length_c   1.000
_cell.angle_alpha   90.00
_cell.angle_beta   90.00
_cell.angle_gamma   90.00
#
_symmetry.space_group_name_H-M   'P 1'
#
loop_
_entity.id
_entity.type
_entity.pdbx_description
1 polymer ?
#
loop_
_entity_poly.entity_id
_entity_poly.type
_entity_poly.pdbx_seq_one_letter_code
_entity_poly.pdbx_strand_id
1 'polypeptide(L)'
;MRRFLLLTFLGGLSALVGHASLSLGLHPERLVPLTAVVEACIALAVGAALFVTGMLGLAEGFEKQSARLAGLLDAKQAPEADAPPTDQLIDRPTGLEASAAQFWRGYTSTTGGLLLAFCGLLALVLILGDVTYETYRLTVAAGIAGIALPTFVLWARGLARIRRSHVTVVASALRAEGLPEKTALPAEAPGRPSRGAVFRSARPAISRDLRKTSRRRDPRPGARF
;
A
#
# COMPACT_ATOMS: atom_id res chain seq x y z
N MET A 1 -0.20 -9.05 13.44
CA MET A 1 0.68 -9.31 12.27
C MET A 1 1.06 -10.79 12.12
N ARG A 2 1.85 -11.39 13.02
CA ARG A 2 2.37 -12.77 12.87
C ARG A 2 1.27 -13.81 12.66
N ARG A 3 0.17 -13.70 13.42
CA ARG A 3 -1.02 -14.55 13.24
C ARG A 3 -1.61 -14.49 11.83
N PHE A 4 -1.68 -13.31 11.23
CA PHE A 4 -2.29 -13.11 9.90
C PHE A 4 -1.36 -13.58 8.77
N LEU A 5 -0.04 -13.41 8.93
CA LEU A 5 0.95 -14.03 8.04
C LEU A 5 0.84 -15.56 8.09
N LEU A 6 0.71 -16.15 9.29
CA LEU A 6 0.54 -17.58 9.46
C LEU A 6 -0.78 -18.08 8.87
N LEU A 7 -1.89 -17.36 9.09
CA LEU A 7 -3.19 -17.69 8.50
C LEU A 7 -3.14 -17.64 6.97
N THR A 8 -2.52 -16.60 6.41
CA THR A 8 -2.32 -16.48 4.96
C THR A 8 -1.49 -17.63 4.42
N PHE A 9 -0.39 -17.97 5.11
CA PHE A 9 0.49 -19.06 4.72
C PHE A 9 -0.21 -20.43 4.77
N LEU A 10 -0.75 -20.78 5.93
CA LEU A 10 -1.43 -22.07 6.14
C LEU A 10 -2.67 -22.21 5.26
N GLY A 11 -3.44 -21.13 5.11
CA GLY A 11 -4.62 -21.11 4.26
C GLY A 11 -4.28 -21.35 2.79
N GLY A 12 -3.27 -20.63 2.26
CA GLY A 12 -2.82 -20.82 0.89
C GLY A 12 -2.30 -22.23 0.64
N LEU A 13 -1.51 -22.79 1.57
CA LEU A 13 -1.00 -24.16 1.45
C LEU A 13 -2.14 -25.20 1.48
N SER A 14 -3.06 -25.09 2.44
CA SER A 14 -4.21 -25.98 2.56
C SER A 14 -5.08 -25.95 1.30
N ALA A 15 -5.29 -24.75 0.74
CA ALA A 15 -6.09 -24.60 -0.47
C ALA A 15 -5.43 -25.23 -1.70
N LEU A 16 -4.11 -25.08 -1.85
CA LEU A 16 -3.34 -25.73 -2.93
C LEU A 16 -3.35 -27.24 -2.80
N VAL A 17 -3.18 -27.77 -1.58
CA VAL A 17 -3.21 -29.21 -1.33
C VAL A 17 -4.60 -29.76 -1.63
N GLY A 18 -5.68 -29.13 -1.13
CA GLY A 18 -7.05 -29.54 -1.44
C GLY A 18 -7.34 -29.56 -2.93
N HIS A 19 -6.91 -28.54 -3.67
CA HIS A 19 -7.09 -28.48 -5.12
C HIS A 19 -6.27 -29.55 -5.87
N ALA A 20 -5.02 -29.79 -5.47
CA ALA A 20 -4.19 -30.84 -6.05
C ALA A 20 -4.76 -32.24 -5.78
N SER A 21 -5.27 -32.48 -4.57
CA SER A 21 -5.94 -33.73 -4.19
C SER A 21 -7.22 -33.96 -4.99
N LEU A 22 -8.05 -32.93 -5.20
CA LEU A 22 -9.23 -33.03 -6.07
C LEU A 22 -8.84 -33.34 -7.51
N SER A 23 -7.83 -32.65 -8.04
CA SER A 23 -7.30 -32.90 -9.38
C SER A 23 -6.84 -34.35 -9.57
N LEU A 24 -6.11 -34.91 -8.61
CA LEU A 24 -5.65 -36.30 -8.68
C LEU A 24 -6.78 -37.32 -8.42
N GLY A 25 -7.78 -36.94 -7.63
CA GLY A 25 -8.86 -37.82 -7.20
C GLY A 25 -10.02 -37.95 -8.19
N LEU A 26 -10.20 -36.99 -9.10
CA LEU A 26 -11.28 -36.97 -10.08
C LEU A 26 -10.94 -37.68 -11.41
N HIS A 27 -9.81 -38.41 -11.48
CA HIS A 27 -9.44 -39.14 -12.69
C HIS A 27 -10.42 -40.31 -12.97
N PRO A 28 -10.93 -40.48 -14.21
CA PRO A 28 -11.97 -41.46 -14.53
C PRO A 28 -11.59 -42.92 -14.23
N GLU A 29 -10.31 -43.28 -14.30
CA GLU A 29 -9.83 -44.62 -13.99
C GLU A 29 -9.66 -44.92 -12.48
N ARG A 30 -9.87 -43.93 -11.59
CA ARG A 30 -9.75 -44.11 -10.13
C ARG A 30 -11.10 -44.01 -9.45
N LEU A 31 -11.48 -45.08 -8.76
CA LEU A 31 -12.52 -45.04 -7.72
C LEU A 31 -11.89 -44.51 -6.43
N VAL A 32 -11.84 -43.19 -6.27
CA VAL A 32 -11.49 -42.57 -5.00
C VAL A 32 -12.70 -42.63 -4.06
N PRO A 33 -12.53 -43.03 -2.78
CA PRO A 33 -13.63 -43.02 -1.84
C PRO A 33 -14.19 -41.60 -1.71
N LEU A 34 -15.51 -41.49 -1.71
CA LEU A 34 -16.22 -40.20 -1.67
C LEU A 34 -15.80 -39.33 -0.48
N THR A 35 -15.38 -39.97 0.62
CA THR A 35 -14.79 -39.30 1.79
C THR A 35 -13.54 -38.50 1.47
N ALA A 36 -12.62 -39.01 0.64
CA ALA A 36 -11.40 -38.30 0.27
C ALA A 36 -11.68 -37.09 -0.64
N VAL A 37 -12.71 -37.16 -1.48
CA VAL A 37 -13.18 -36.01 -2.27
C VAL A 37 -13.75 -34.94 -1.35
N VAL A 38 -14.58 -35.34 -0.38
CA VAL A 38 -15.15 -34.43 0.63
C VAL A 38 -14.05 -33.78 1.48
N GLU A 39 -13.06 -34.54 1.94
CA GLU A 39 -11.90 -34.03 2.69
C GLU A 39 -11.12 -32.99 1.88
N ALA A 40 -10.89 -33.25 0.59
CA ALA A 40 -10.18 -32.32 -0.28
C ALA A 40 -10.99 -31.03 -0.54
N CYS A 41 -12.32 -31.13 -0.69
CA CYS A 41 -13.23 -29.98 -0.74
C CYS A 41 -13.20 -29.16 0.56
N ILE A 42 -13.22 -29.82 1.72
CA ILE A 42 -13.12 -29.15 3.03
C ILE A 42 -11.78 -28.46 3.16
N ALA A 43 -10.67 -29.14 2.85
CA ALA A 43 -9.33 -28.57 2.90
C ALA A 43 -9.18 -27.34 1.99
N LEU A 44 -9.82 -27.37 0.80
CA LEU A 44 -9.88 -26.25 -0.12
C LEU A 44 -10.69 -25.08 0.45
N ALA A 45 -11.91 -25.33 0.93
CA ALA A 45 -12.79 -24.29 1.46
C ALA A 45 -12.22 -23.63 2.72
N VAL A 46 -11.75 -24.45 3.68
CA VAL A 46 -11.11 -23.98 4.90
C VAL A 46 -9.81 -23.24 4.58
N GLY A 47 -8.99 -23.78 3.68
CA GLY A 47 -7.76 -23.13 3.24
C GLY A 47 -8.02 -21.75 2.63
N ALA A 48 -8.97 -21.66 1.72
CA ALA A 48 -9.37 -20.39 1.09
C ALA A 48 -9.89 -19.38 2.13
N ALA A 49 -10.73 -19.81 3.06
CA ALA A 49 -11.23 -18.96 4.14
C ALA A 49 -10.09 -18.41 5.01
N LEU A 50 -9.17 -19.27 5.47
CA LEU A 50 -8.00 -18.87 6.26
C LEU A 50 -7.10 -17.91 5.50
N PHE A 51 -6.91 -18.14 4.19
CA PHE A 51 -6.12 -17.26 3.33
C PHE A 51 -6.75 -15.87 3.25
N VAL A 52 -8.04 -15.78 2.94
CA VAL A 52 -8.77 -14.51 2.81
C VAL A 52 -8.79 -13.76 4.14
N THR A 53 -9.10 -14.45 5.24
CA THR A 53 -9.07 -13.84 6.58
C THR A 53 -7.66 -13.37 6.96
N GLY A 54 -6.63 -14.15 6.61
CA GLY A 54 -5.24 -13.75 6.79
C GLY A 54 -4.91 -12.47 6.03
N MET A 55 -5.24 -12.41 4.75
CA MET A 55 -4.99 -11.24 3.88
C MET A 55 -5.74 -10.00 4.37
N LEU A 56 -7.03 -10.12 4.69
CA LEU A 56 -7.82 -9.00 5.20
C LEU A 56 -7.22 -8.47 6.52
N GLY A 57 -6.84 -9.36 7.44
CA GLY A 57 -6.19 -8.96 8.69
C GLY A 57 -4.80 -8.33 8.50
N LEU A 58 -4.08 -8.66 7.41
CA LEU A 58 -2.84 -7.98 7.04
C LEU A 58 -3.10 -6.56 6.52
N ALA A 59 -4.11 -6.39 5.66
CA ALA A 59 -4.52 -5.09 5.13
C ALA A 59 -4.97 -4.14 6.24
N GLU A 60 -5.95 -4.55 7.06
CA GLU A 60 -6.43 -3.76 8.19
C GLU A 60 -5.32 -3.43 9.19
N GLY A 61 -4.45 -4.41 9.47
CA GLY A 61 -3.32 -4.22 10.38
C GLY A 61 -2.35 -3.17 9.87
N PHE A 62 -2.05 -3.18 8.57
CA PHE A 62 -1.19 -2.20 7.93
C PHE A 62 -1.85 -0.81 7.94
N GLU A 63 -3.10 -0.70 7.50
CA GLU A 63 -3.84 0.57 7.42
C GLU A 63 -3.92 1.28 8.78
N LYS A 64 -4.21 0.54 9.85
CA LYS A 64 -4.24 1.09 11.22
C LYS A 64 -2.89 1.67 11.63
N GLN A 65 -1.79 0.96 11.33
CA GLN A 65 -0.44 1.43 11.69
C GLN A 65 0.02 2.57 10.79
N SER A 66 -0.30 2.55 9.50
CA SER A 66 0.03 3.65 8.58
C SER A 66 -0.74 4.92 8.92
N ALA A 67 -2.02 4.82 9.29
CA ALA A 67 -2.81 5.96 9.73
C ALA A 67 -2.28 6.56 11.04
N ARG A 68 -1.90 5.71 12.00
CA ARG A 68 -1.23 6.14 13.24
C ARG A 68 0.08 6.88 12.93
N LEU A 69 0.91 6.31 12.07
CA LEU A 69 2.18 6.93 11.68
C LEU A 69 1.96 8.25 10.94
N ALA A 70 0.98 8.33 10.04
CA ALA A 70 0.63 9.58 9.35
C ALA A 70 0.25 10.69 10.33
N GLY A 71 -0.59 10.39 11.33
CA GLY A 71 -0.95 11.34 12.37
C GLY A 71 0.24 11.79 13.22
N LEU A 72 1.15 10.87 13.55
CA LEU A 72 2.38 11.19 14.28
C LEU A 72 3.34 12.07 13.45
N LEU A 73 3.51 11.79 12.17
CA LEU A 73 4.35 12.61 11.28
C LEU A 73 3.79 14.03 11.10
N ASP A 74 2.47 14.18 11.18
CA ASP A 74 1.83 15.50 11.11
C ASP A 74 1.99 16.28 12.43
N ALA A 75 1.80 15.60 13.58
CA ALA A 75 1.83 16.23 14.90
C ALA A 75 3.25 16.45 15.47
N LYS A 76 4.24 15.65 15.08
CA LYS A 76 5.57 15.65 15.69
C LYS A 76 6.60 16.41 14.86
N GLN A 77 7.55 17.06 15.53
CA GLN A 77 8.64 17.77 14.87
C GLN A 77 9.50 16.77 14.09
N ALA A 78 9.72 17.04 12.80
CA ALA A 78 10.59 16.21 11.99
C ALA A 78 12.02 16.27 12.57
N PRO A 79 12.77 15.15 12.58
CA PRO A 79 14.18 15.17 12.93
C PRO A 79 14.92 16.23 12.10
N GLU A 80 15.81 17.00 12.72
CA GLU A 80 16.71 17.91 12.01
C GLU A 80 17.40 17.15 10.87
N ALA A 81 17.53 17.79 9.71
CA ALA A 81 18.05 17.20 8.48
C ALA A 81 19.50 16.67 8.60
N ASP A 82 20.19 17.01 9.70
CA ASP A 82 21.58 16.63 10.00
C ASP A 82 21.71 15.38 10.89
N ALA A 83 20.60 14.76 11.33
CA ALA A 83 20.66 13.47 12.02
C ALA A 83 21.10 12.38 11.02
N PRO A 84 22.07 11.50 11.38
CA PRO A 84 22.57 10.49 10.47
C PRO A 84 21.40 9.63 9.97
N PRO A 85 21.30 9.42 8.64
CA PRO A 85 20.20 8.67 8.04
C PRO A 85 20.16 7.30 8.70
N THR A 86 19.13 7.07 9.50
CA THR A 86 18.88 5.76 10.06
C THR A 86 18.16 5.01 8.95
N ASP A 87 18.94 4.30 8.14
CA ASP A 87 18.67 3.80 6.76
C ASP A 87 17.37 3.01 6.52
N GLN A 88 16.49 2.88 7.51
CA GLN A 88 15.26 2.08 7.43
C GLN A 88 14.02 2.72 8.06
N LEU A 89 14.09 3.96 8.56
CA LEU A 89 12.97 4.61 9.27
C LEU A 89 12.26 5.64 8.39
N ILE A 90 10.92 5.67 8.51
CA ILE A 90 10.06 6.60 7.77
C ILE A 90 9.98 7.89 8.57
N ASP A 91 10.76 8.88 8.16
CA ASP A 91 10.82 10.19 8.82
C ASP A 91 9.99 11.27 8.06
N ARG A 92 9.41 10.93 6.90
CA ARG A 92 8.61 11.85 6.05
C ARG A 92 7.40 11.17 5.41
N PRO A 93 6.34 11.94 5.04
CA PRO A 93 5.14 11.41 4.36
C PRO A 93 5.46 10.65 3.06
N THR A 94 6.46 11.10 2.29
CA THR A 94 6.89 10.42 1.06
C THR A 94 7.44 9.01 1.32
N GLY A 95 8.08 8.78 2.47
CA GLY A 95 8.53 7.45 2.88
C GLY A 95 7.36 6.52 3.27
N LEU A 96 6.28 7.08 3.81
CA LEU A 96 5.06 6.34 4.13
C LEU A 96 4.35 5.88 2.85
N GLU A 97 4.24 6.74 1.86
CA GLU A 97 3.68 6.41 0.54
C GLU A 97 4.49 5.30 -0.15
N ALA A 98 5.82 5.39 -0.12
CA ALA A 98 6.70 4.37 -0.67
C ALA A 98 6.51 3.00 0.03
N SER A 99 6.38 3.01 1.36
CA SER A 99 6.12 1.80 2.15
C SER A 99 4.74 1.20 1.84
N ALA A 100 3.70 2.05 1.71
CA ALA A 100 2.36 1.63 1.32
C ALA A 100 2.34 1.01 -0.09
N ALA A 101 3.02 1.62 -1.05
CA ALA A 101 3.15 1.06 -2.40
C ALA A 101 3.82 -0.32 -2.38
N GLN A 102 4.86 -0.51 -1.55
CA GLN A 102 5.51 -1.82 -1.39
C GLN A 102 4.58 -2.85 -0.74
N PHE A 103 3.81 -2.46 0.26
CA PHE A 103 2.81 -3.32 0.90
C PHE A 103 1.77 -3.79 -0.11
N TRP A 104 1.14 -2.88 -0.85
CA TRP A 104 0.09 -3.22 -1.83
C TRP A 104 0.63 -4.04 -3.00
N ARG A 105 1.85 -3.77 -3.48
CA ARG A 105 2.51 -4.65 -4.46
C ARG A 105 2.78 -6.05 -3.91
N GLY A 106 3.11 -6.17 -2.62
CA GLY A 106 3.25 -7.45 -1.95
C GLY A 106 1.90 -8.18 -1.86
N TYR A 107 0.84 -7.44 -1.51
CA TYR A 107 -0.53 -7.93 -1.41
C TYR A 107 -1.03 -8.48 -2.74
N THR A 108 -0.94 -7.71 -3.83
CA THR A 108 -1.38 -8.13 -5.16
C THR A 108 -0.54 -9.28 -5.70
N SER A 109 0.78 -9.29 -5.47
CA SER A 109 1.66 -10.41 -5.84
C SER A 109 1.29 -11.71 -5.12
N THR A 110 0.89 -11.62 -3.84
CA THR A 110 0.49 -12.77 -3.02
C THR A 110 -0.82 -13.37 -3.53
N THR A 111 -1.83 -12.53 -3.75
CA THR A 111 -3.13 -12.96 -4.30
C THR A 111 -3.01 -13.47 -5.73
N GLY A 112 -2.23 -12.76 -6.57
CA GLY A 112 -1.99 -13.14 -7.96
C GLY A 112 -1.26 -14.47 -8.08
N GLY A 113 -0.30 -14.77 -7.19
CA GLY A 113 0.35 -16.08 -7.13
C GLY A 113 -0.65 -17.21 -6.85
N LEU A 114 -1.55 -17.03 -5.88
CA LEU A 114 -2.56 -18.04 -5.56
C LEU A 114 -3.57 -18.24 -6.71
N LEU A 115 -4.00 -17.15 -7.36
CA LEU A 115 -4.86 -17.23 -8.53
C LEU A 115 -4.19 -17.97 -9.70
N LEU A 116 -2.91 -17.66 -9.97
CA LEU A 116 -2.12 -18.36 -10.99
C LEU A 116 -2.09 -19.87 -10.70
N ALA A 117 -1.94 -20.24 -9.44
CA ALA A 117 -1.92 -21.63 -9.02
C ALA A 117 -3.24 -22.36 -9.29
N PHE A 118 -4.37 -21.76 -8.88
CA PHE A 118 -5.69 -22.34 -9.13
C PHE A 118 -6.02 -22.42 -10.62
N CYS A 119 -5.77 -21.35 -11.37
CA CYS A 119 -5.99 -21.34 -12.82
C CYS A 119 -5.10 -22.39 -13.53
N GLY A 120 -3.83 -22.50 -13.14
CA GLY A 120 -2.91 -23.48 -13.69
C GLY A 120 -3.37 -24.91 -13.40
N LEU A 121 -3.76 -25.21 -12.15
CA LEU A 121 -4.26 -26.53 -11.75
C LEU A 121 -5.58 -26.87 -12.47
N LEU A 122 -6.48 -25.91 -12.63
CA LEU A 122 -7.72 -26.10 -13.38
C LEU A 122 -7.43 -26.40 -14.86
N ALA A 123 -6.55 -25.62 -15.49
CA ALA A 123 -6.15 -25.84 -16.88
C ALA A 123 -5.51 -27.22 -17.07
N LEU A 124 -4.67 -27.65 -16.13
CA LEU A 124 -4.04 -28.98 -16.13
C LEU A 124 -5.09 -30.09 -16.09
N VAL A 125 -6.11 -29.98 -15.22
CA VAL A 125 -7.20 -30.96 -15.13
C VAL A 125 -8.00 -31.01 -16.43
N LEU A 126 -8.33 -29.86 -17.02
CA LEU A 126 -9.11 -29.78 -18.26
C LEU A 126 -8.37 -30.38 -19.46
N ILE A 127 -7.06 -30.14 -19.59
CA ILE A 127 -6.26 -30.64 -20.72
C ILE A 127 -6.07 -32.15 -20.65
N LEU A 128 -6.00 -32.71 -19.44
CA LEU A 128 -5.62 -34.12 -19.24
C LEU A 128 -6.83 -35.07 -19.02
N GLY A 129 -8.06 -34.58 -19.17
CA GLY A 129 -9.28 -35.37 -18.89
C GLY A 129 -9.44 -36.65 -19.73
N ASP A 130 -8.85 -36.69 -20.93
CA ASP A 130 -8.97 -37.81 -21.89
C ASP A 130 -7.68 -38.65 -22.03
N VAL A 131 -6.71 -38.48 -21.14
CA VAL A 131 -5.40 -39.15 -21.21
C VAL A 131 -5.37 -40.39 -20.30
N THR A 132 -4.64 -41.44 -20.68
CA THR A 132 -4.41 -42.63 -19.84
C THR A 132 -3.78 -42.27 -18.50
N TYR A 133 -4.13 -42.98 -17.43
CA TYR A 133 -3.78 -42.61 -16.05
C TYR A 133 -2.27 -42.52 -15.77
N GLU A 134 -1.44 -43.36 -16.39
CA GLU A 134 0.02 -43.30 -16.19
C GLU A 134 0.63 -42.02 -16.77
N THR A 135 0.19 -41.62 -17.96
CA THR A 135 0.59 -40.35 -18.58
C THR A 135 -0.05 -39.16 -17.86
N TYR A 136 -1.27 -39.32 -17.33
CA TYR A 136 -1.92 -38.35 -16.46
C TYR A 136 -1.07 -38.05 -15.22
N ARG A 137 -0.68 -39.08 -14.46
CA ARG A 137 0.04 -38.91 -13.18
C ARG A 137 1.38 -38.19 -13.36
N LEU A 138 2.17 -38.58 -14.35
CA LEU A 138 3.46 -37.96 -14.64
C LEU A 138 3.31 -36.49 -15.10
N THR A 139 2.34 -36.24 -15.97
CA THR A 139 2.09 -34.89 -16.51
C THR A 139 1.47 -33.98 -15.47
N VAL A 140 0.59 -34.49 -14.61
CA VAL A 140 0.04 -33.75 -13.47
C VAL A 140 1.14 -33.41 -12.47
N ALA A 141 2.00 -34.37 -12.11
CA ALA A 141 3.11 -34.10 -11.19
C ALA A 141 4.07 -33.04 -11.75
N ALA A 142 4.43 -33.13 -13.02
CA ALA A 142 5.28 -32.15 -13.68
C ALA A 142 4.61 -30.78 -13.82
N GLY A 143 3.31 -30.74 -14.16
CA GLY A 143 2.53 -29.52 -14.25
C GLY A 143 2.33 -28.83 -12.91
N ILE A 144 2.00 -29.60 -11.86
CA ILE A 144 1.93 -29.10 -10.48
C ILE A 144 3.28 -28.52 -10.08
N ALA A 145 4.40 -29.21 -10.33
CA ALA A 145 5.72 -28.67 -10.02
C ALA A 145 6.01 -27.37 -10.79
N GLY A 146 5.67 -27.32 -12.08
CA GLY A 146 5.83 -26.16 -12.94
C GLY A 146 4.98 -24.96 -12.53
N ILE A 147 3.80 -25.17 -11.94
CA ILE A 147 2.90 -24.12 -11.43
C ILE A 147 3.26 -23.73 -10.01
N ALA A 148 3.62 -24.71 -9.17
CA ALA A 148 3.91 -24.50 -7.74
C ALA A 148 5.17 -23.65 -7.54
N LEU A 149 6.20 -23.82 -8.37
CA LEU A 149 7.45 -23.06 -8.25
C LEU A 149 7.25 -21.55 -8.44
N PRO A 150 6.69 -21.04 -9.57
CA PRO A 150 6.45 -19.61 -9.74
C PRO A 150 5.43 -19.07 -8.74
N THR A 151 4.39 -19.86 -8.41
CA THR A 151 3.43 -19.52 -7.36
C THR A 151 4.12 -19.27 -6.03
N PHE A 152 4.96 -20.22 -5.59
CA PHE A 152 5.66 -20.14 -4.32
C PHE A 152 6.62 -18.95 -4.29
N VAL A 153 7.32 -18.67 -5.39
CA VAL A 153 8.21 -17.52 -5.50
C VAL A 153 7.44 -16.20 -5.38
N LEU A 154 6.32 -16.05 -6.11
CA LEU A 154 5.47 -14.84 -6.04
C LEU A 154 4.88 -14.67 -4.63
N TRP A 155 4.42 -15.76 -4.03
CA TRP A 155 3.81 -15.80 -2.72
C TRP A 155 4.81 -15.46 -1.62
N ALA A 156 5.95 -16.15 -1.55
CA ALA A 156 6.99 -15.91 -0.55
C ALA A 156 7.57 -14.49 -0.66
N ARG A 157 7.83 -14.00 -1.87
CA ARG A 157 8.29 -12.61 -2.08
C ARG A 157 7.23 -11.59 -1.68
N GLY A 158 5.96 -11.87 -1.98
CA GLY A 158 4.83 -11.03 -1.58
C GLY A 158 4.72 -10.91 -0.05
N LEU A 159 4.68 -12.03 0.67
CA LEU A 159 4.67 -12.04 2.14
C LEU A 159 5.89 -11.36 2.75
N ALA A 160 7.08 -11.57 2.17
CA ALA A 160 8.30 -10.93 2.65
C ALA A 160 8.23 -9.40 2.53
N ARG A 161 7.70 -8.88 1.42
CA ARG A 161 7.46 -7.43 1.24
C ARG A 161 6.46 -6.90 2.26
N ILE A 162 5.31 -7.57 2.40
CA ILE A 162 4.27 -7.21 3.38
C ILE A 162 4.86 -7.12 4.80
N ARG A 163 5.64 -8.15 5.20
CA ARG A 163 6.29 -8.18 6.51
C ARG A 163 7.26 -7.01 6.68
N ARG A 164 8.12 -6.75 5.69
CA ARG A 164 9.11 -5.65 5.76
C ARG A 164 8.41 -4.31 5.90
N SER A 165 7.47 -3.99 5.02
CA SER A 165 6.72 -2.71 5.05
C SER A 165 6.05 -2.48 6.40
N HIS A 166 5.40 -3.50 6.97
CA HIS A 166 4.76 -3.35 8.28
C HIS A 166 5.76 -3.20 9.43
N VAL A 167 6.86 -3.97 9.44
CA VAL A 167 7.89 -3.83 10.48
C VAL A 167 8.48 -2.42 10.44
N THR A 168 8.75 -1.89 9.25
CA THR A 168 9.22 -0.53 9.04
C THR A 168 8.22 0.50 9.55
N VAL A 169 6.92 0.38 9.22
CA VAL A 169 5.88 1.32 9.69
C VAL A 169 5.75 1.29 11.21
N VAL A 170 5.76 0.10 11.83
CA VAL A 170 5.66 -0.01 13.30
C VAL A 170 6.90 0.56 13.99
N ALA A 171 8.11 0.25 13.50
CA ALA A 171 9.34 0.80 14.05
C ALA A 171 9.37 2.33 13.95
N SER A 172 8.88 2.87 12.82
CA SER A 172 8.80 4.32 12.59
C SER A 172 7.77 4.98 13.49
N ALA A 173 6.61 4.34 13.72
CA ALA A 173 5.59 4.85 14.64
C ALA A 173 6.11 4.91 16.09
N LEU A 174 6.79 3.86 16.55
CA LEU A 174 7.39 3.82 17.89
C LEU A 174 8.46 4.91 18.08
N ARG A 175 9.25 5.19 17.04
CA ARG A 175 10.23 6.29 17.09
C ARG A 175 9.54 7.65 17.11
N ALA A 176 8.53 7.85 16.26
CA ALA A 176 7.82 9.12 16.15
C ALA A 176 7.08 9.48 17.44
N GLU A 177 6.64 8.49 18.22
CA GLU A 177 6.06 8.73 19.55
C GLU A 177 7.02 9.41 20.53
N GLY A 178 8.32 9.11 20.44
CA GLY A 178 9.35 9.72 21.26
C GLY A 178 9.76 11.13 20.82
N LEU A 179 9.27 11.62 19.67
CA LEU A 179 9.62 12.94 19.18
C LEU A 179 8.82 14.04 19.90
N PRO A 180 9.43 15.24 20.07
CA PRO A 180 8.71 16.39 20.58
C PRO A 180 7.54 16.75 19.66
N GLU A 181 6.46 17.24 20.25
CA GLU A 181 5.34 17.78 19.48
C GLU A 181 5.80 19.03 18.72
N LYS A 182 5.23 19.27 17.54
CA LYS A 182 5.39 20.56 16.87
C LYS A 182 4.86 21.63 17.80
N THR A 183 5.74 22.37 18.44
CA THR A 183 5.38 23.63 19.07
C THR A 183 4.73 24.48 17.98
N ALA A 184 3.44 24.78 18.14
CA ALA A 184 2.79 25.79 17.33
C ALA A 184 3.68 27.04 17.44
N LEU A 185 4.25 27.46 16.31
CA LEU A 185 4.91 28.76 16.23
C LEU A 185 3.95 29.76 16.88
N PRO A 186 4.38 30.52 17.91
CA PRO A 186 3.50 31.50 18.50
C PRO A 186 3.01 32.38 17.36
N ALA A 187 1.69 32.42 17.16
CA ALA A 187 1.07 33.36 16.25
C ALA A 187 1.71 34.71 16.56
N GLU A 188 2.38 35.28 15.55
CA GLU A 188 3.16 36.50 15.65
C GLU A 188 2.39 37.48 16.52
N ALA A 189 2.84 37.66 17.77
CA ALA A 189 2.11 38.46 18.74
C ALA A 189 1.91 39.83 18.07
N PRO A 190 0.69 40.38 18.00
CA PRO A 190 0.44 41.63 17.29
C PRO A 190 1.46 42.63 17.80
N GLY A 191 2.37 43.04 16.90
CA GLY A 191 3.57 43.77 17.27
C GLY A 191 3.18 44.91 18.19
N ARG A 192 3.72 44.91 19.42
CA ARG A 192 3.50 46.02 20.35
C ARG A 192 3.80 47.32 19.59
N PRO A 193 2.85 48.27 19.50
CA PRO A 193 3.13 49.53 18.84
C PRO A 193 4.35 50.14 19.53
N SER A 194 5.43 50.30 18.78
CA SER A 194 6.60 50.99 19.29
C SER A 194 6.18 52.40 19.67
N ARG A 195 6.59 52.84 20.86
CA ARG A 195 6.29 54.17 21.44
C ARG A 195 6.81 55.37 20.62
N GLY A 196 7.20 55.18 19.35
CA GLY A 196 7.67 56.21 18.43
C GLY A 196 6.68 56.60 17.32
N ALA A 197 5.50 55.98 17.25
CA ALA A 197 4.49 56.28 16.21
C ALA A 197 3.48 57.38 16.63
N VAL A 198 3.86 58.27 17.54
CA VAL A 198 3.13 59.51 17.84
C VAL A 198 4.04 60.66 17.42
N PHE A 199 3.52 61.56 16.59
CA PHE A 199 4.19 62.68 15.90
C PHE A 199 4.79 62.40 14.51
N ARG A 200 3.92 62.08 13.54
CA ARG A 200 4.00 62.76 12.24
C ARG A 200 2.81 63.70 12.10
N SER A 201 2.98 64.90 12.65
CA SER A 201 2.13 66.05 12.35
C SER A 201 2.22 66.36 10.86
N ALA A 202 1.05 66.48 10.23
CA ALA A 202 0.86 67.00 8.89
C ALA A 202 1.58 68.34 8.70
N ARG A 203 2.42 68.44 7.67
CA ARG A 203 2.76 69.73 7.05
C ARG A 203 2.08 69.77 5.68
N PRO A 204 1.09 70.65 5.47
CA PRO A 204 0.60 70.97 4.15
C PRO A 204 1.45 72.11 3.58
N ALA A 205 2.19 71.83 2.52
CA ALA A 205 2.72 72.86 1.64
C ALA A 205 2.75 72.27 0.24
N ILE A 206 1.76 72.60 -0.58
CA ILE A 206 1.97 72.99 -1.97
C ILE A 206 0.79 73.87 -2.37
N SER A 207 1.17 75.07 -2.79
CA SER A 207 0.40 76.21 -3.24
C SER A 207 -0.44 75.91 -4.49
N ARG A 208 -1.60 76.56 -4.52
CA ARG A 208 -2.38 76.89 -5.71
C ARG A 208 -1.47 77.42 -6.82
N ASP A 209 -1.57 76.83 -8.01
CA ASP A 209 -1.64 77.63 -9.22
C ASP A 209 -2.93 77.29 -9.96
N LEU A 210 -3.75 78.33 -10.11
CA LEU A 210 -4.94 78.37 -10.92
C LEU A 210 -4.51 78.60 -12.38
N ARG A 211 -5.19 77.96 -13.33
CA ARG A 211 -6.18 78.63 -14.22
C ARG A 211 -6.17 78.07 -15.66
N LYS A 212 -7.36 77.59 -16.08
CA LYS A 212 -7.94 77.58 -17.46
C LYS A 212 -7.19 76.72 -18.51
N THR A 213 -7.81 75.99 -19.43
CA THR A 213 -9.14 76.10 -20.05
C THR A 213 -9.45 74.83 -20.84
N SER A 214 -10.74 74.56 -21.00
CA SER A 214 -11.35 73.55 -21.85
C SER A 214 -10.95 73.59 -23.33
N ARG A 215 -10.87 72.43 -24.00
CA ARG A 215 -11.80 72.01 -25.08
C ARG A 215 -11.28 70.76 -25.83
N ARG A 216 -12.04 69.66 -25.72
CA ARG A 216 -12.67 68.89 -26.82
C ARG A 216 -11.90 68.72 -28.16
N ARG A 217 -11.43 67.50 -28.47
CA ARG A 217 -11.76 66.72 -29.69
C ARG A 217 -11.10 65.33 -29.69
N ASP A 218 -11.93 64.30 -29.85
CA ASP A 218 -11.65 62.93 -30.34
C ASP A 218 -11.12 62.93 -31.80
N PRO A 219 -10.79 61.77 -32.44
CA PRO A 219 -10.23 60.50 -31.97
C PRO A 219 -9.13 59.90 -32.92
N ARG A 220 -8.69 58.66 -32.62
CA ARG A 220 -8.30 57.54 -33.56
C ARG A 220 -6.80 57.34 -33.98
N PRO A 221 -6.42 56.14 -34.49
CA PRO A 221 -5.39 55.27 -33.88
C PRO A 221 -4.22 54.88 -34.81
N GLY A 222 -3.20 54.19 -34.27
CA GLY A 222 -2.20 53.38 -35.01
C GLY A 222 -1.42 52.52 -34.00
N ALA A 223 -1.52 51.18 -34.05
CA ALA A 223 -0.69 50.27 -34.86
C ALA A 223 0.82 50.46 -34.54
N ARG A 224 1.61 49.48 -34.10
CA ARG A 224 1.69 48.03 -34.34
C ARG A 224 2.45 47.35 -33.19
N PHE A 225 2.38 46.01 -33.20
CA PHE A 225 3.26 45.00 -32.58
C PHE A 225 4.62 45.46 -32.08
#